data_AF-A0A7C4H400-F1
#
_entry.id   AF-A0A7C4H400-F1
#
_cell.length_a   1.000
_cell.length_b   1.000
_cell.length_c   1.000
_cell.angle_alpha   90.00
_cell.angle_beta   90.00
_cell.angle_gamma   90.00
#
_symmetry.space_group_name_H-M   'P 1'
#
loop_
_entity.id
_entity.type
_entity.pdbx_description
1 polymer ?
#
loop_
_entity_poly.entity_id
_entity_poly.type
_entity_poly.pdbx_seq_one_letter_code
_entity_poly.pdbx_strand_id
1 'polypeptide(L)'
;MNDEHIMEALGKTKIVIRNGKIVEIGEPMINFCPLAAKFNQPVKNFSKDEIKKNIEYRIVQFGMFTKNRIVISDEDFVPFGASELISLGLKKSIIDGAVVVCDGAGTVITKNPKLVQGIGGRMSGLIK
;
A
#
# COMPACT_ATOMS: atom_id res chain seq x y z
N MET A 1 -19.40 9.64 7.61
CA MET A 1 -18.01 9.83 7.14
C MET A 1 -17.99 9.47 5.68
N ASN A 2 -17.42 10.32 4.83
CA ASN A 2 -17.25 9.98 3.41
C ASN A 2 -16.06 9.03 3.28
N ASP A 3 -16.26 7.93 2.55
CA ASP A 3 -15.21 6.96 2.20
C ASP A 3 -14.24 7.62 1.21
N GLU A 4 -13.28 8.37 1.75
CA GLU A 4 -12.27 9.14 1.02
C GLU A 4 -10.89 8.74 1.52
N HIS A 5 -10.02 8.39 0.58
CA HIS A 5 -8.63 8.03 0.82
C HIS A 5 -7.74 8.94 -0.02
N ILE A 6 -6.76 9.57 0.60
CA ILE A 6 -5.75 10.39 -0.06
C ILE A 6 -4.39 9.75 0.20
N MET A 7 -3.68 9.45 -0.89
CA MET A 7 -2.40 8.77 -0.81
C MET A 7 -1.36 9.42 -1.73
N GLU A 8 -0.09 9.16 -1.42
CA GLU A 8 1.03 9.35 -2.33
C GLU A 8 1.53 7.98 -2.80
N ALA A 9 1.50 7.75 -4.10
CA ALA A 9 2.08 6.57 -4.71
C ALA A 9 2.75 6.93 -6.03
N LEU A 10 3.69 6.10 -6.47
CA LEU A 10 4.23 6.07 -7.84
C LEU A 10 4.60 7.46 -8.38
N GLY A 11 5.85 7.85 -8.18
CA GLY A 11 6.32 9.17 -8.58
C GLY A 11 5.87 10.29 -7.65
N LYS A 12 5.58 9.98 -6.38
CA LYS A 12 5.01 10.91 -5.39
C LYS A 12 3.75 11.60 -5.91
N THR A 13 2.93 10.83 -6.62
CA THR A 13 1.69 11.34 -7.20
C THR A 13 0.60 11.28 -6.15
N LYS A 14 -0.04 12.43 -5.89
CA LYS A 14 -1.25 12.48 -5.07
C LYS A 14 -2.39 11.79 -5.81
N ILE A 15 -3.03 10.84 -5.16
CA ILE A 15 -4.20 10.13 -5.69
C ILE A 15 -5.34 10.25 -4.68
N VAL A 16 -6.53 10.59 -5.17
CA VAL A 16 -7.75 10.63 -4.35
C VAL A 16 -8.67 9.51 -4.81
N ILE A 17 -9.05 8.64 -3.87
CA ILE A 17 -10.00 7.56 -4.06
C ILE A 17 -11.25 7.86 -3.23
N ARG A 18 -12.43 7.73 -3.83
CA ARG A 18 -13.72 7.81 -3.13
C ARG A 18 -14.57 6.60 -3.45
N ASN A 19 -15.12 5.94 -2.43
CA ASN A 19 -15.93 4.73 -2.60
C ASN A 19 -15.24 3.66 -3.48
N GLY A 20 -13.95 3.42 -3.26
CA GLY A 20 -13.16 2.49 -4.07
C GLY A 20 -12.94 2.90 -5.54
N LYS A 21 -13.19 4.16 -5.92
CA LYS A 21 -12.97 4.67 -7.28
C LYS A 21 -12.02 5.85 -7.28
N ILE A 22 -11.08 5.86 -8.21
CA ILE A 22 -10.15 6.99 -8.39
C ILE A 22 -10.93 8.19 -8.93
N VAL A 23 -10.81 9.34 -8.25
CA VAL A 23 -11.45 10.60 -8.66
C VAL A 23 -10.45 11.68 -9.04
N GLU A 24 -9.19 11.57 -8.59
CA GLU A 24 -8.12 12.53 -8.91
C GLU A 24 -6.78 11.78 -9.00
N ILE A 25 -5.98 12.15 -10.01
CA ILE A 25 -4.57 11.77 -10.14
C ILE A 25 -3.79 13.06 -10.41
N GLY A 26 -2.93 13.42 -9.46
CA GLY A 26 -2.05 14.58 -9.56
C GLY A 26 -0.95 14.41 -10.60
N GLU A 27 -0.07 15.40 -10.70
CA GLU A 27 1.13 15.28 -11.52
C GLU A 27 2.22 14.49 -10.78
N PRO A 28 2.86 13.50 -11.43
CA PRO A 28 4.01 12.81 -10.87
C PRO A 28 5.22 13.74 -10.81
N MET A 29 5.96 13.70 -9.69
CA MET A 29 7.17 14.49 -9.48
C MET A 29 8.42 13.89 -10.12
N ILE A 30 8.42 12.59 -10.37
CA ILE A 30 9.49 11.87 -11.06
C ILE A 30 8.87 10.97 -12.14
N ASN A 31 9.66 10.54 -13.12
CA ASN A 31 9.17 9.79 -14.28
C ASN A 31 9.43 8.28 -14.22
N PHE A 32 10.30 7.80 -13.32
CA PHE A 32 10.72 6.39 -13.28
C PHE A 32 11.15 5.93 -11.89
N CYS A 33 10.93 4.65 -11.59
CA CYS A 33 11.48 3.95 -10.43
C CYS A 33 11.83 2.50 -10.77
N PRO A 34 13.08 2.04 -10.56
CA PRO A 34 13.48 0.65 -10.82
C PRO A 34 12.66 -0.38 -10.04
N LEU A 35 12.20 -0.02 -8.84
CA LEU A 35 11.37 -0.90 -8.01
C LEU A 35 9.94 -1.01 -8.56
N ALA A 36 9.35 0.10 -8.98
CA ALA A 36 7.99 0.12 -9.53
C ALA A 36 7.88 -0.69 -10.84
N ALA A 37 8.95 -0.74 -11.63
CA ALA A 37 9.04 -1.57 -12.82
C ALA A 37 9.07 -3.08 -12.53
N LYS A 38 9.30 -3.48 -11.27
CA LYS A 38 9.38 -4.88 -10.82
C LYS A 38 8.14 -5.34 -10.04
N PHE A 39 7.16 -4.48 -9.81
CA PHE A 39 5.91 -4.88 -9.16
C PHE A 39 5.07 -5.80 -10.05
N ASN A 40 4.14 -6.55 -9.44
CA ASN A 40 3.20 -7.43 -10.17
C ASN A 40 2.41 -6.71 -11.25
N GLN A 41 2.10 -5.43 -11.03
CA GLN A 41 1.62 -4.51 -12.05
C GLN A 41 2.70 -3.44 -12.30
N PRO A 42 3.63 -3.66 -13.24
CA PRO A 42 4.75 -2.76 -13.47
C PRO A 42 4.29 -1.36 -13.88
N VAL A 43 5.04 -0.35 -13.44
CA VAL A 43 4.96 1.02 -13.93
C VAL A 43 6.34 1.40 -14.45
N LYS A 44 6.44 1.54 -15.78
CA LYS A 44 7.69 1.81 -16.50
C LYS A 44 7.91 3.29 -16.72
N ASN A 45 6.82 4.03 -16.90
CA ASN A 45 6.83 5.48 -16.93
C ASN A 45 5.73 5.96 -16.01
N PHE A 46 6.03 6.88 -15.10
CA PHE A 46 5.02 7.50 -14.26
C PHE A 46 4.17 8.48 -15.09
N SER A 47 3.39 7.94 -16.02
CA SER A 47 2.27 8.64 -16.66
C SER A 47 1.01 8.46 -15.82
N LYS A 48 0.06 9.40 -15.93
CA LYS A 48 -1.21 9.28 -15.22
C LYS A 48 -1.95 7.98 -15.54
N ASP A 49 -1.86 7.49 -16.77
CA ASP A 49 -2.51 6.26 -17.19
C ASP A 49 -1.87 5.01 -16.58
N GLU A 50 -0.53 4.93 -16.54
CA GLU A 50 0.14 3.80 -15.89
C GLU A 50 -0.09 3.79 -14.37
N ILE A 51 -0.07 4.98 -13.75
CA ILE A 51 -0.39 5.14 -12.33
C ILE A 51 -1.84 4.70 -12.07
N LYS A 52 -2.80 5.20 -12.86
CA LYS A 52 -4.21 4.82 -12.77
C LYS A 52 -4.38 3.31 -12.83
N LYS A 53 -3.81 2.68 -13.86
CA LYS A 53 -3.87 1.23 -14.06
C LYS A 53 -3.28 0.45 -12.88
N ASN A 54 -2.18 0.91 -12.29
CA ASN A 54 -1.60 0.27 -11.10
C ASN A 54 -2.51 0.40 -9.88
N ILE A 55 -3.10 1.57 -9.62
CA ILE A 55 -3.98 1.77 -8.47
C ILE A 55 -5.30 1.01 -8.65
N GLU A 56 -5.90 1.01 -9.84
CA GLU A 56 -7.09 0.20 -10.15
C GLU A 56 -6.81 -1.29 -9.96
N TYR A 57 -5.63 -1.77 -10.40
CA TYR A 57 -5.20 -3.15 -10.13
C TYR A 57 -5.18 -3.44 -8.62
N ARG A 58 -4.63 -2.55 -7.79
CA ARG A 58 -4.60 -2.75 -6.33
C ARG A 58 -5.99 -2.79 -5.70
N ILE A 59 -6.90 -1.91 -6.15
CA ILE A 59 -8.30 -1.90 -5.70
C ILE A 59 -8.96 -3.24 -6.03
N VAL A 60 -8.85 -3.70 -7.28
CA VAL A 60 -9.52 -4.92 -7.75
C VAL A 60 -8.93 -6.17 -7.12
N GLN A 61 -7.60 -6.28 -7.06
CA GLN A 61 -6.94 -7.51 -6.59
C GLN A 61 -6.90 -7.64 -5.07
N PHE A 62 -6.76 -6.53 -4.35
CA PHE A 62 -6.52 -6.56 -2.91
C PHE A 62 -7.63 -5.88 -2.10
N GLY A 63 -8.64 -5.31 -2.76
CA GLY A 63 -9.71 -4.58 -2.09
C GLY A 63 -9.22 -3.32 -1.37
N MET A 64 -8.04 -2.80 -1.70
CA MET A 64 -7.50 -1.56 -1.11
C MET A 64 -8.49 -0.41 -1.30
N PHE A 65 -8.56 0.50 -0.33
CA PHE A 65 -9.49 1.64 -0.30
C PHE A 65 -10.98 1.23 -0.31
N THR A 66 -11.29 0.03 0.19
CA THR A 66 -12.66 -0.47 0.35
C THR A 66 -12.80 -1.23 1.66
N LYS A 67 -13.99 -1.75 1.98
CA LYS A 67 -14.20 -2.68 3.10
C LYS A 67 -13.69 -4.11 2.85
N ASN A 68 -13.35 -4.46 1.61
CA ASN A 68 -12.99 -5.82 1.19
C ASN A 68 -11.46 -6.06 1.19
N ARG A 69 -10.70 -5.29 1.99
CA ARG A 69 -9.23 -5.29 2.01
C ARG A 69 -8.69 -6.65 2.42
N ILE A 70 -7.69 -7.14 1.70
CA ILE A 70 -6.91 -8.32 2.10
C ILE A 70 -5.77 -7.87 3.00
N VAL A 71 -5.95 -8.05 4.31
CA VAL A 71 -5.01 -7.57 5.35
C VAL A 71 -4.08 -8.65 5.89
N ILE A 72 -4.27 -9.91 5.50
CA ILE A 72 -3.40 -11.02 5.91
C ILE A 72 -2.52 -11.40 4.72
N SER A 73 -1.20 -11.44 4.92
CA SER A 73 -0.23 -11.91 3.93
C SER A 73 1.00 -12.49 4.61
N ASP A 74 1.59 -13.52 4.01
CA ASP A 74 2.95 -13.99 4.34
C ASP A 74 3.96 -13.70 3.22
N GLU A 75 3.51 -13.08 2.12
CA GLU A 75 4.36 -12.75 0.99
C GLU A 75 5.27 -11.57 1.34
N ASP A 76 6.58 -11.75 1.13
CA ASP A 76 7.55 -10.66 1.17
C ASP A 76 7.50 -9.91 -0.17
N PHE A 77 7.25 -8.60 -0.15
CA PHE A 77 7.18 -7.79 -1.37
C PHE A 77 8.55 -7.27 -1.77
N VAL A 78 9.37 -6.94 -0.78
CA VAL A 78 10.78 -6.58 -0.94
C VAL A 78 11.61 -7.16 0.21
N PRO A 79 12.90 -7.49 0.00
CA PRO A 79 13.69 -8.17 1.01
C PRO A 79 14.10 -7.30 2.23
N PHE A 80 13.68 -6.02 2.26
CA PHE A 80 14.07 -5.06 3.29
C PHE A 80 12.97 -4.04 3.62
N GLY A 81 11.72 -4.33 3.27
CA GLY A 81 10.62 -3.41 3.55
C GLY A 81 10.35 -3.28 5.05
N ALA A 82 9.80 -2.13 5.47
CA ALA A 82 9.55 -1.87 6.88
C ALA A 82 8.59 -2.93 7.47
N SER A 83 7.52 -3.28 6.75
CA SER A 83 6.60 -4.34 7.14
C SER A 83 7.26 -5.70 7.26
N GLU A 84 8.16 -6.04 6.33
CA GLU A 84 8.89 -7.31 6.31
C GLU A 84 9.79 -7.42 7.53
N LEU A 85 10.53 -6.35 7.85
CA LEU A 85 11.41 -6.32 9.03
C LEU A 85 10.62 -6.42 10.33
N ILE A 86 9.48 -5.72 10.45
CA ILE A 86 8.62 -5.79 11.63
C ILE A 86 7.96 -7.18 11.74
N SER A 87 7.45 -7.72 10.63
CA SER A 87 6.86 -9.06 10.56
C SER A 87 7.88 -10.13 10.95
N LEU A 88 9.11 -10.03 10.45
CA LEU A 88 10.22 -10.90 10.83
C LEU A 88 10.55 -10.77 12.32
N GLY A 89 10.62 -9.55 12.85
CA GLY A 89 10.83 -9.29 14.28
C GLY A 89 9.80 -9.99 15.16
N LEU A 90 8.52 -9.92 14.79
CA LEU A 90 7.44 -10.65 15.45
C LEU A 90 7.60 -12.17 15.31
N LYS A 91 7.85 -12.67 14.09
CA LYS A 91 8.05 -14.11 13.81
C LYS A 91 9.21 -14.70 14.60
N LYS A 92 10.26 -13.91 14.86
CA LYS A 92 11.46 -14.31 15.61
C LYS A 92 11.39 -13.95 17.10
N SER A 93 10.27 -13.39 17.57
CA SER A 93 10.10 -12.95 18.96
C SER A 93 11.20 -11.96 19.41
N ILE A 94 11.69 -11.14 18.48
CA ILE A 94 12.59 -10.01 18.76
C ILE A 94 11.77 -8.84 19.34
N ILE A 95 10.51 -8.72 18.91
CA ILE A 95 9.51 -7.78 19.43
C ILE A 95 8.20 -8.51 19.71
N ASP A 96 7.43 -8.03 20.70
CA ASP A 96 6.18 -8.68 21.13
C ASP A 96 4.91 -8.16 20.44
N GLY A 97 5.02 -7.03 19.73
CA GLY A 97 3.90 -6.35 19.10
C GLY A 97 4.35 -5.21 18.19
N ALA A 98 3.45 -4.77 17.33
CA ALA A 98 3.66 -3.65 16.42
C ALA A 98 2.44 -2.73 16.40
N VAL A 99 2.70 -1.44 16.21
CA VAL A 99 1.69 -0.42 15.92
C VAL A 99 1.91 0.00 14.47
N VAL A 100 0.94 -0.29 13.60
CA VAL A 100 1.04 -0.03 12.16
C VAL A 100 -0.11 0.82 11.68
N VAL A 101 0.14 1.63 10.66
CA VAL A 101 -0.90 2.38 9.96
C VAL A 101 -1.57 1.47 8.94
N CYS A 102 -2.89 1.56 8.81
CA CYS A 102 -3.68 0.76 7.89
C CYS A 102 -4.65 1.65 7.12
N ASP A 103 -4.60 1.54 5.80
CA ASP A 103 -5.58 2.15 4.89
C ASP A 103 -7.01 1.84 5.37
N GLY A 104 -7.75 2.90 5.73
CA GLY A 104 -9.14 2.88 6.18
C GLY A 104 -9.44 2.21 7.53
N ALA A 105 -8.44 1.72 8.28
CA ALA A 105 -8.61 1.29 9.68
C ALA A 105 -7.89 2.21 10.67
N GLY A 106 -7.07 3.15 10.17
CA GLY A 106 -6.31 4.07 11.00
C GLY A 106 -5.09 3.37 11.59
N THR A 107 -5.06 3.23 12.91
CA THR A 107 -3.95 2.59 13.62
C THR A 107 -4.34 1.20 14.07
N VAL A 108 -3.51 0.21 13.75
CA VAL A 108 -3.69 -1.19 14.14
C VAL A 108 -2.57 -1.59 15.09
N ILE A 109 -2.95 -2.05 16.29
CA ILE A 109 -2.04 -2.65 17.26
C ILE A 109 -2.17 -4.17 17.13
N THR A 110 -1.09 -4.87 16.86
CA THR A 110 -1.15 -6.31 16.61
C THR A 110 0.13 -7.04 17.01
N LYS A 111 -0.03 -8.31 17.36
CA LYS A 111 1.06 -9.29 17.51
C LYS A 111 1.15 -10.24 16.31
N ASN A 112 0.22 -10.14 15.36
CA ASN A 112 0.14 -11.04 14.22
C ASN A 112 1.09 -10.55 13.10
N PRO A 113 2.19 -11.28 12.80
CA PRO A 113 3.12 -10.88 11.76
C PRO A 113 2.48 -10.84 10.37
N LYS A 114 1.51 -11.73 10.10
CA LYS A 114 0.82 -11.78 8.80
C LYS A 114 -0.06 -10.55 8.58
N LEU A 115 -0.60 -9.98 9.66
CA LEU A 115 -1.40 -8.77 9.61
C LEU A 115 -0.51 -7.55 9.34
N VAL A 116 0.64 -7.46 10.01
CA VAL A 116 1.66 -6.42 9.72
C VAL A 116 2.05 -6.46 8.24
N GLN A 117 2.37 -7.66 7.74
CA GLN A 117 2.84 -7.82 6.37
C GLN A 117 1.74 -7.53 5.34
N GLY A 118 0.53 -8.05 5.55
CA GLY A 118 -0.59 -7.81 4.64
C GLY A 118 -1.04 -6.34 4.57
N ILE A 119 -0.93 -5.60 5.67
CA ILE A 119 -1.20 -4.16 5.71
C ILE A 119 -0.07 -3.36 5.03
N GLY A 120 1.17 -3.54 5.51
CA GLY A 120 2.26 -2.64 5.14
C GLY A 120 2.87 -2.93 3.77
N GLY A 121 2.98 -4.20 3.38
CA GLY A 121 3.70 -4.59 2.16
C GLY A 121 3.06 -4.10 0.85
N ARG A 122 1.77 -3.75 0.89
CA ARG A 122 1.00 -3.22 -0.26
C ARG A 122 0.78 -1.71 -0.19
N MET A 123 1.06 -1.11 0.96
CA MET A 123 0.82 0.30 1.23
C MET A 123 1.99 1.15 0.72
N SER A 124 1.68 2.32 0.16
CA SER A 124 2.68 3.31 -0.25
C SER A 124 2.70 4.45 0.78
N GLY A 125 2.35 5.68 0.43
CA GLY A 125 2.19 6.77 1.39
C GLY A 125 0.71 7.04 1.69
N LEU A 126 0.30 6.99 2.95
CA LEU A 126 -1.05 7.41 3.38
C LEU A 126 -1.01 8.87 3.86
N ILE A 127 -1.93 9.70 3.38
CA ILE A 127 -2.05 11.11 3.81
C ILE A 127 -3.30 11.29 4.67
N LYS A 128 -4.46 10.83 4.19
CA LYS A 128 -5.77 11.01 4.84
C LYS A 128 -6.69 9.84 4.53
#